data_AF-A0ABD2L425-F1
#
_entry.id   AF-A0ABD2L425-F1
#
_cell.length_a   1.000
_cell.length_b   1.000
_cell.length_c   1.000
_cell.angle_alpha   90.00
_cell.angle_beta   90.00
_cell.angle_gamma   90.00
#
_symmetry.space_group_name_H-M   'P 1'
#
loop_
_entity.id
_entity.type
_entity.pdbx_description
1 polymer ?
#
loop_
_entity_poly.entity_id
_entity_poly.type
_entity_poly.pdbx_seq_one_letter_code
_entity_poly.pdbx_strand_id
1 'polypeptide(L)'
;MDDPKFALRLFFGPNVPYVYRISGPNRWDKAKIAINSLPMRVKMPLKQCGGTTREMPTRNCKGLMHRCFKFGTTKCFALYFGILFTFHLWVFGRYDAFSMSMFIVYNSLISVFVWLFFFDFVWL
;
A
#
# COMPACT_ATOMS: atom_id res chain seq x y z
N MET A 1 -8.50 12.99 -21.00
CA MET A 1 -9.36 12.67 -19.85
C MET A 1 -9.31 11.16 -19.65
N ASP A 2 -8.65 10.57 -18.68
CA ASP A 2 -7.57 10.95 -17.78
C ASP A 2 -6.92 9.61 -17.49
N ASP A 3 -5.66 9.41 -17.89
CA ASP A 3 -4.97 8.16 -17.56
C ASP A 3 -4.39 8.33 -16.15
N PRO A 4 -5.05 7.84 -15.08
CA PRO A 4 -4.53 7.98 -13.72
C PRO A 4 -3.15 7.36 -13.60
N LYS A 5 -2.91 6.28 -14.37
CA LYS A 5 -1.60 5.63 -14.49
C LYS A 5 -0.53 6.56 -15.08
N PHE A 6 -0.87 7.39 -16.07
CA PHE A 6 0.06 8.33 -16.68
C PHE A 6 0.31 9.54 -15.76
N ALA A 7 -0.74 10.05 -15.10
CA ALA A 7 -0.62 11.11 -14.09
C ALA A 7 0.27 10.68 -12.91
N LEU A 8 0.04 9.48 -12.37
CA LEU A 8 0.90 8.89 -11.32
C LEU A 8 2.34 8.73 -11.80
N ARG A 9 2.54 8.36 -13.07
CA ARG A 9 3.88 8.24 -13.66
C ARG A 9 4.56 9.59 -13.88
N LEU A 10 3.81 10.66 -14.11
CA LEU A 10 4.35 12.03 -14.16
C LEU A 10 4.72 12.54 -12.77
N PHE A 11 3.89 12.23 -11.77
CA PHE A 11 4.08 12.68 -10.39
C PHE A 11 5.21 11.93 -9.67
N PHE A 12 5.22 10.59 -9.76
CA PHE A 12 6.22 9.74 -9.09
C PHE A 12 7.38 9.31 -9.99
N GLY A 13 7.34 9.66 -11.28
CA GLY A 13 8.39 9.30 -12.24
C GLY A 13 9.42 10.41 -12.44
N PRO A 14 10.44 10.14 -13.26
CA PRO A 14 11.48 11.12 -13.56
C PRO A 14 10.89 12.30 -14.36
N ASN A 15 11.23 13.52 -13.95
CA ASN A 15 10.87 14.73 -14.70
C ASN A 15 11.71 14.81 -15.99
N VAL A 16 11.07 14.54 -17.12
CA VAL A 16 11.69 14.55 -18.45
C VAL A 16 11.21 15.75 -19.28
N PRO A 17 12.03 16.27 -20.21
CA PRO A 17 11.66 17.44 -21.02
C PRO A 17 10.40 17.22 -21.88
N TYR A 18 10.04 15.95 -22.16
CA TYR A 18 8.83 15.60 -22.89
C TYR A 18 7.54 15.99 -22.15
N VAL A 19 7.59 16.14 -20.81
CA VAL A 19 6.43 16.52 -19.99
C VAL A 19 5.88 17.89 -20.41
N TYR A 20 6.77 18.84 -20.67
CA TYR A 20 6.39 20.20 -21.07
C TYR A 20 5.79 20.30 -22.47
N ARG A 21 5.88 19.24 -23.29
CA ARG A 21 5.30 19.18 -24.64
C ARG A 21 4.01 18.37 -24.72
N ILE A 22 3.45 17.97 -23.58
CA ILE A 22 2.16 17.26 -23.53
C ILE A 22 1.01 18.23 -23.81
N SER A 23 1.11 19.47 -23.34
CA SER A 23 0.14 20.54 -23.51
C SER A 23 0.84 21.85 -23.91
N GLY A 24 0.13 22.73 -24.60
CA GLY A 24 0.62 24.06 -24.99
C GLY A 24 0.78 24.27 -26.50
N PRO A 25 1.29 25.45 -26.91
CA PRO A 25 1.34 25.90 -28.31
C PRO A 25 2.34 25.15 -29.21
N ASN A 26 3.14 24.24 -28.65
CA ASN A 26 4.03 23.35 -29.41
C ASN A 26 3.93 21.91 -28.86
N ARG A 27 2.70 21.40 -28.81
CA ARG A 27 2.45 20.03 -28.34
C ARG A 27 3.12 19.04 -29.28
N TRP A 28 3.73 18.02 -28.68
CA TRP A 28 4.29 16.91 -29.44
C TRP A 28 3.41 15.68 -29.22
N ASP A 29 2.66 15.28 -30.25
CA ASP A 29 1.69 14.18 -30.13
C ASP A 29 2.34 12.86 -29.68
N LYS A 30 3.64 12.67 -29.94
CA LYS A 30 4.42 11.50 -29.51
C LYS A 30 5.01 11.61 -28.10
N ALA A 31 4.81 12.73 -27.39
CA ALA A 31 5.38 12.95 -26.05
C ALA A 31 4.94 11.86 -25.06
N LYS A 32 3.65 11.49 -25.07
CA LYS A 32 3.10 10.43 -24.21
C LYS A 32 3.76 9.07 -24.47
N ILE A 33 3.98 8.74 -25.75
CA ILE A 33 4.64 7.49 -26.17
C ILE A 33 6.12 7.52 -25.74
N ALA A 34 6.79 8.65 -25.95
CA ALA A 34 8.18 8.84 -25.57
C ALA A 34 8.39 8.66 -24.07
N ILE A 35 7.51 9.23 -23.23
CA ILE A 35 7.54 9.07 -21.76
C ILE A 35 7.32 7.59 -21.38
N ASN A 36 6.40 6.91 -22.05
CA ASN A 36 6.12 5.52 -21.77
C ASN A 36 7.29 4.58 -22.11
N SER A 37 8.04 4.86 -23.19
CA SER A 37 9.19 4.05 -23.64
C SER A 37 10.53 4.41 -22.99
N LEU A 38 10.61 5.50 -22.23
CA LEU A 38 11.82 5.93 -21.48
C LEU A 38 12.57 4.80 -20.74
N PRO A 39 11.93 3.99 -19.87
CA PRO A 39 12.65 2.99 -19.09
C PRO A 39 13.28 1.92 -19.97
N MET A 40 12.72 1.64 -21.15
CA MET A 40 13.32 0.73 -22.12
C MET A 40 14.58 1.37 -22.72
N ARG A 41 14.50 2.64 -23.14
CA ARG A 41 15.64 3.36 -23.76
C ARG A 41 16.83 3.55 -22.81
N VAL A 42 16.58 3.77 -21.53
CA VAL A 42 17.66 3.88 -20.52
C VAL A 42 18.34 2.53 -20.27
N LYS A 43 17.58 1.43 -20.29
CA LYS A 43 18.10 0.09 -20.03
C LYS A 43 18.78 -0.57 -21.23
N MET A 44 18.36 -0.20 -22.44
CA MET A 44 18.89 -0.77 -23.69
C MET A 44 20.42 -0.64 -23.83
N PRO A 45 21.05 0.54 -23.63
CA PRO A 45 22.51 0.66 -23.76
C PRO A 45 23.27 -0.02 -22.61
N LEU A 46 22.65 -0.14 -21.44
CA LEU A 46 23.25 -0.81 -20.28
C LEU A 46 23.26 -2.35 -20.40
N LYS A 47 22.57 -2.90 -21.40
CA LYS A 47 22.44 -4.35 -21.60
C LYS A 47 23.44 -4.84 -22.64
N GLN A 48 24.69 -5.06 -22.23
CA GLN A 48 25.79 -5.40 -23.13
C GLN A 48 25.86 -6.89 -23.54
N CYS A 49 24.95 -7.77 -23.09
CA CYS A 49 25.02 -9.19 -23.43
C CYS A 49 23.67 -9.79 -23.88
N GLY A 50 23.54 -9.94 -25.21
CA GLY A 50 23.01 -11.07 -26.00
C GLY A 50 21.74 -11.86 -25.63
N GLY A 51 21.07 -11.62 -24.51
CA GLY A 51 19.82 -12.30 -24.20
C GLY A 51 18.66 -11.62 -24.93
N THR A 52 17.99 -12.34 -25.84
CA THR A 52 16.70 -11.99 -26.45
C THR A 52 15.83 -11.23 -25.45
N THR A 53 15.16 -10.17 -25.90
CA THR A 53 14.25 -9.37 -25.09
C THR A 53 13.10 -10.26 -24.61
N ARG A 54 13.31 -10.99 -23.51
CA ARG A 54 12.21 -11.29 -22.62
C ARG A 54 11.80 -9.92 -22.12
N GLU A 55 10.64 -9.43 -22.54
CA GLU A 55 9.99 -8.33 -21.86
C GLU A 55 10.17 -8.60 -20.38
N MET A 56 10.95 -7.76 -19.69
CA MET A 56 11.07 -7.96 -18.26
C MET A 56 9.64 -7.75 -17.77
N PRO A 57 8.96 -8.78 -17.22
CA PRO A 57 7.65 -8.57 -16.63
C PRO A 57 7.90 -7.42 -15.67
N THR A 58 7.14 -6.33 -15.83
CA THR A 58 7.20 -5.19 -14.92
C THR A 58 7.26 -5.78 -13.54
N ARG A 59 8.43 -5.72 -12.89
CA ARG A 59 8.70 -6.50 -11.68
C ARG A 59 7.59 -6.11 -10.74
N ASN A 60 6.63 -7.02 -10.54
CA ASN A 60 5.39 -6.71 -9.86
C ASN A 60 5.76 -6.51 -8.39
N CYS A 61 6.22 -5.30 -8.03
CA CYS A 61 6.46 -4.88 -6.65
C CYS A 61 5.20 -5.05 -5.80
N LYS A 62 4.03 -5.20 -6.45
CA LYS A 62 2.78 -5.65 -5.84
C LYS A 62 2.99 -6.90 -4.97
N GLY A 63 3.76 -7.89 -5.42
CA GLY A 63 3.97 -9.14 -4.66
C GLY A 63 4.87 -8.97 -3.43
N LEU A 64 5.83 -8.04 -3.48
CA LEU A 64 6.72 -7.75 -2.34
C LEU A 64 6.02 -6.85 -1.32
N MET A 65 5.32 -5.81 -1.79
CA MET A 65 4.52 -4.91 -0.97
C MET A 65 3.39 -5.67 -0.27
N HIS A 66 2.71 -6.59 -0.95
CA HIS A 66 1.68 -7.44 -0.33
C HIS A 66 2.26 -8.35 0.76
N ARG A 67 3.48 -8.91 0.55
CA ARG A 67 4.16 -9.71 1.57
C ARG A 67 4.58 -8.86 2.78
N CYS A 68 5.14 -7.68 2.53
CA CYS A 68 5.59 -6.77 3.57
C CYS A 68 4.41 -6.20 4.37
N PHE A 69 3.32 -5.84 3.68
CA PHE A 69 2.06 -5.42 4.28
C PHE A 69 1.49 -6.53 5.16
N LYS A 70 1.35 -7.76 4.62
CA LYS A 70 0.83 -8.91 5.39
C LYS A 70 1.70 -9.24 6.60
N PHE A 71 3.03 -9.19 6.46
CA PHE A 71 3.95 -9.47 7.57
C PHE A 71 3.94 -8.38 8.65
N GLY A 72 3.92 -7.10 8.22
CA GLY A 72 3.86 -5.96 9.12
C GLY A 72 2.55 -5.91 9.90
N THR A 73 1.43 -6.08 9.20
CA THR A 73 0.10 -6.07 9.82
C THR A 73 -0.05 -7.24 10.79
N THR A 74 0.32 -8.48 10.43
CA THR A 74 0.24 -9.64 11.35
C THR A 74 1.02 -9.43 12.65
N LYS A 75 2.21 -8.80 12.60
CA LYS A 75 3.02 -8.55 13.80
C LYS A 75 2.44 -7.45 14.68
N CYS A 76 1.97 -6.36 14.10
CA CYS A 76 1.30 -5.29 14.84
C CYS A 76 0.00 -5.79 15.49
N PHE A 77 -0.74 -6.68 14.82
CA PHE A 77 -1.94 -7.28 15.40
C PHE A 77 -1.62 -8.21 16.56
N ALA A 78 -0.64 -9.10 16.42
CA ALA A 78 -0.23 -9.97 17.52
C ALA A 78 0.16 -9.17 18.78
N LEU A 79 0.85 -8.03 18.60
CA LEU A 79 1.17 -7.10 19.68
C LEU A 79 -0.08 -6.44 20.29
N TYR A 80 -0.98 -5.91 19.46
CA TYR A 80 -2.18 -5.23 19.93
C TYR A 80 -3.14 -6.16 20.69
N PHE A 81 -3.39 -7.36 20.16
CA PHE A 81 -4.19 -8.39 20.84
C PHE A 81 -3.55 -8.83 22.16
N GLY A 82 -2.22 -8.94 22.21
CA GLY A 82 -1.48 -9.23 23.44
C GLY A 82 -1.69 -8.17 24.53
N ILE A 83 -1.60 -6.88 24.17
CA ILE A 83 -1.80 -5.75 25.11
C ILE A 83 -3.25 -5.68 25.60
N LEU A 84 -4.24 -5.86 24.70
CA LEU A 84 -5.64 -5.89 25.09
C LEU A 84 -5.95 -7.05 26.04
N PHE A 85 -5.36 -8.22 25.79
CA PHE A 85 -5.57 -9.41 26.62
C PHE A 85 -4.95 -9.26 28.01
N THR A 86 -3.73 -8.72 28.12
CA THR A 86 -3.10 -8.47 29.43
C THR A 86 -3.84 -7.42 30.24
N PHE A 87 -4.34 -6.35 29.59
CA PHE A 87 -5.17 -5.35 30.25
C PHE A 87 -6.52 -5.92 30.68
N HIS A 88 -7.13 -6.80 29.88
CA HIS A 88 -8.38 -7.48 30.21
C HIS A 88 -8.24 -8.39 31.44
N LEU A 89 -7.19 -9.21 31.50
CA LEU A 89 -6.88 -10.02 32.68
C LEU A 89 -6.59 -9.19 33.93
N TRP A 90 -5.93 -8.04 33.76
CA TRP A 90 -5.63 -7.13 34.86
C TRP A 90 -6.90 -6.49 35.45
N VAL A 91 -7.83 -6.07 34.59
CA VAL A 91 -9.15 -5.55 35.00
C VAL A 91 -10.00 -6.66 35.63
N PHE A 92 -9.95 -7.88 35.09
CA PHE A 92 -10.69 -9.03 35.62
C PHE A 92 -10.18 -9.45 37.01
N GLY A 93 -8.87 -9.40 37.27
CA GLY A 93 -8.30 -9.66 38.60
C GLY A 93 -8.62 -8.60 39.66
N ARG A 94 -9.17 -7.45 39.26
CA ARG A 94 -9.60 -6.35 40.14
C ARG A 94 -11.12 -6.16 40.12
N TYR A 95 -11.87 -7.23 39.85
CA TYR A 95 -13.33 -7.20 39.69
C TYR A 95 -14.07 -6.62 40.91
N ASP A 96 -13.52 -6.76 42.12
CA ASP A 96 -14.11 -6.23 43.36
C ASP A 96 -14.04 -4.69 43.45
N ALA A 97 -13.17 -4.02 42.68
CA ALA A 97 -12.93 -2.58 42.76
C ALA A 97 -13.67 -1.76 41.69
N PHE A 98 -14.22 -2.40 40.65
CA PHE A 98 -14.79 -1.71 39.49
C PHE A 98 -16.31 -1.93 39.38
N SER A 99 -17.07 -0.88 39.12
CA SER A 99 -18.52 -0.97 38.92
C SER A 99 -18.84 -1.88 37.72
N MET A 100 -19.80 -2.81 37.89
CA MET A 100 -20.27 -3.73 36.84
C MET A 100 -20.63 -3.02 35.52
N SER A 101 -21.09 -1.77 35.59
CA SER A 101 -21.42 -0.96 34.42
C SER A 101 -20.21 -0.65 33.52
N MET A 102 -19.07 -0.32 34.13
CA MET A 102 -17.83 0.01 33.41
C MET A 102 -17.21 -1.23 32.75
N PHE A 103 -17.37 -2.40 33.38
CA PHE A 103 -16.95 -3.67 32.80
C PHE A 103 -17.74 -4.01 31.54
N ILE A 104 -19.07 -3.84 31.57
CA ILE A 104 -19.93 -4.10 30.41
C ILE A 104 -19.59 -3.16 29.25
N VAL A 105 -19.38 -1.86 29.53
CA VAL A 105 -19.00 -0.86 28.51
C VAL A 105 -17.63 -1.17 27.91
N TYR A 106 -16.65 -1.58 28.73
CA TYR A 106 -15.33 -1.95 28.23
C TYR A 106 -15.38 -3.17 27.29
N ASN A 107 -16.11 -4.23 27.68
CA ASN A 107 -16.24 -5.43 26.84
C ASN A 107 -17.01 -5.17 25.54
N SER A 108 -18.06 -4.32 25.56
CA SER A 108 -18.81 -3.98 24.35
C SER A 108 -17.97 -3.16 23.37
N LEU A 109 -17.15 -2.22 23.85
CA LEU A 109 -16.23 -1.45 23.00
C LEU A 109 -15.17 -2.33 22.33
N ILE A 110 -14.59 -3.29 23.05
CA ILE A 110 -13.65 -4.26 22.47
C ILE A 110 -14.33 -5.13 21.42
N SER A 111 -15.54 -5.60 21.70
CA SER A 111 -16.31 -6.42 20.75
C SER A 111 -16.63 -5.66 19.46
N VAL A 112 -17.06 -4.39 19.55
CA VAL A 112 -17.31 -3.52 18.40
C VAL A 112 -16.02 -3.25 17.61
N PHE A 113 -14.90 -3.00 18.30
CA PHE A 113 -13.61 -2.79 17.66
C PHE A 113 -13.17 -4.03 16.86
N VAL A 114 -13.30 -5.22 17.44
CA VAL A 114 -12.98 -6.48 16.75
C VAL A 114 -13.93 -6.70 15.56
N TRP A 115 -15.22 -6.40 15.69
CA TRP A 115 -16.20 -6.58 14.62
C TRP A 115 -15.94 -5.68 13.40
N LEU A 116 -15.71 -4.38 13.62
CA LEU A 116 -15.37 -3.43 12.54
C LEU A 116 -14.12 -3.88 11.79
N PHE A 117 -13.16 -4.41 12.53
CA PHE A 117 -11.90 -4.87 11.98
C PHE A 117 -12.04 -6.17 11.14
N PHE A 118 -12.94 -7.09 11.53
CA PHE A 118 -13.28 -8.25 10.70
C PHE A 118 -13.96 -7.84 9.38
N PHE A 119 -14.80 -6.80 9.41
CA PHE A 119 -15.47 -6.29 8.22
C PHE A 119 -14.47 -5.74 7.18
N ASP A 120 -13.48 -4.98 7.63
CA ASP A 120 -12.42 -4.45 6.75
C ASP A 120 -11.62 -5.55 6.03
N PHE A 121 -11.47 -6.74 6.64
CA PHE A 121 -10.80 -7.88 6.01
C PHE A 121 -11.67 -8.64 5.02
N VAL A 122 -12.99 -8.68 5.21
CA VAL A 122 -13.92 -9.31 4.27
C VAL A 122 -14.00 -8.51 2.97
N TRP A 123 -13.73 -7.20 3.05
CA TRP A 123 -13.81 -6.28 1.91
C TRP A 123 -12.44 -6.04 1.20
N LEU A 124 -11.35 -6.65 1.68
CA LEU A 124 -9.99 -6.48 1.15
C LEU A 124 -9.51 -7.71 0.36
#